data_AF-A0A165IT43-F1
#
_entry.id   AF-A0A165IT43-F1
#
_cell.length_a   1.000
_cell.length_b   1.000
_cell.length_c   1.000
_cell.angle_alpha   90.00
_cell.angle_beta   90.00
_cell.angle_gamma   90.00
#
_symmetry.space_group_name_H-M   'P 1'
#
loop_
_entity.id
_entity.type
_entity.pdbx_description
1 polymer ?
#
loop_
_entity_poly.entity_id
_entity_poly.type
_entity_poly.pdbx_seq_one_letter_code
_entity_poly.pdbx_strand_id
1 'polypeptide(L)'
;MPQGKRSLADLPSTNAERLRRNLPLKPPMRRDGTRAARSSPSAMPTKSQAPVTYVANIYAEQNGSMLGYLQCDTSCILIPAAQKSNATTVSFSPNGTTPFDLLLLNNNTQLNAIGGLVLEKSGDLGTGSSAAAMLELVAPSKAGSFPPNAVQQFTESAIWTYSSSQKLTPSWTTSANLTHEVAIMMDPHSGALYLTGDIDVFKTEHGAASPGPLSFVASIAVEGA
;
A
#
# COMPACT_ATOMS: atom_id res chain seq x y z
N MET A 1 67.80 -19.74 -31.21
CA MET A 1 66.87 -19.16 -30.22
C MET A 1 65.72 -18.49 -30.97
N PRO A 2 64.46 -18.81 -30.65
CA PRO A 2 63.31 -18.44 -31.48
C PRO A 2 62.82 -17.01 -31.20
N GLN A 3 62.60 -16.24 -32.26
CA GLN A 3 62.00 -14.91 -32.22
C GLN A 3 60.46 -15.05 -32.18
N GLY A 4 59.85 -14.69 -31.04
CA GLY A 4 58.40 -14.63 -30.88
C GLY A 4 57.79 -13.47 -31.66
N LYS A 5 57.00 -13.78 -32.69
CA LYS A 5 56.12 -12.82 -33.38
C LYS A 5 55.09 -12.29 -32.37
N ARG A 6 55.17 -11.01 -31.99
CA ARG A 6 54.10 -10.34 -31.23
C ARG A 6 52.87 -10.22 -32.15
N SER A 7 51.79 -10.93 -31.80
CA SER A 7 50.51 -10.84 -32.48
C SER A 7 49.93 -9.43 -32.37
N LEU A 8 49.47 -8.87 -33.50
CA LEU A 8 48.77 -7.59 -33.65
C LEU A 8 47.42 -7.47 -32.90
N ALA A 9 47.13 -8.37 -31.96
CA ALA A 9 45.80 -8.63 -31.42
C ALA A 9 45.43 -7.80 -30.18
N ASP A 10 46.26 -6.86 -29.72
CA ASP A 10 46.03 -6.21 -28.42
C ASP A 10 46.10 -4.66 -28.48
N LEU A 11 45.56 -4.10 -29.57
CA LEU A 11 45.38 -2.66 -29.66
C LEU A 11 44.09 -2.25 -28.92
N PRO A 12 44.16 -1.28 -28.00
CA PRO A 12 43.00 -0.85 -27.21
C PRO A 12 41.83 -0.41 -28.09
N SER A 13 40.63 -0.84 -27.71
CA SER A 13 39.43 -0.71 -28.54
C SER A 13 38.90 0.73 -28.53
N THR A 14 39.13 1.47 -27.44
CA THR A 14 38.58 2.82 -27.25
C THR A 14 39.64 3.93 -27.26
N ASN A 15 39.21 5.17 -27.56
CA ASN A 15 40.07 6.35 -27.51
C ASN A 15 40.52 6.71 -26.08
N ALA A 16 39.71 6.39 -25.07
CA ALA A 16 40.05 6.64 -23.67
C ALA A 16 41.27 5.82 -23.20
N GLU A 17 41.32 4.52 -23.57
CA GLU A 17 42.47 3.66 -23.27
C GLU A 17 43.72 4.06 -24.04
N ARG A 18 43.57 4.50 -25.30
CA ARG A 18 44.69 5.01 -26.11
C ARG A 18 45.31 6.26 -25.48
N LEU A 19 44.48 7.18 -24.97
CA LEU A 19 44.95 8.38 -24.28
C LEU A 19 45.75 8.04 -23.01
N ARG A 20 45.27 7.09 -22.18
CA ARG A 20 45.99 6.62 -20.99
C ARG A 20 47.35 5.99 -21.30
N ARG A 21 47.51 5.42 -22.49
CA ARG A 21 48.76 4.79 -22.96
C ARG A 21 49.63 5.71 -23.82
N ASN A 22 49.34 7.02 -23.88
CA ASN A 22 50.02 7.99 -24.76
C ASN A 22 50.07 7.56 -26.24
N LEU A 23 49.05 6.81 -26.70
CA LEU A 23 48.90 6.42 -28.09
C LEU A 23 48.03 7.44 -28.84
N PRO A 24 48.27 7.69 -30.14
CA PRO A 24 47.44 8.59 -30.94
C PRO A 24 45.96 8.20 -30.90
N LEU A 25 45.03 9.15 -30.87
CA LEU A 25 43.59 8.86 -30.91
C LEU A 25 43.19 8.23 -32.26
N LYS A 26 42.17 7.37 -32.26
CA LYS A 26 41.52 6.91 -33.50
C LYS A 26 40.74 8.06 -34.13
N PRO A 27 40.76 8.19 -35.47
CA PRO A 27 39.97 9.19 -36.18
C PRO A 27 38.46 8.93 -35.95
N PRO A 28 37.62 9.97 -36.02
CA PRO A 28 36.17 9.83 -35.88
C PRO A 28 35.64 8.94 -37.01
N MET A 29 35.09 7.78 -36.66
CA MET A 29 34.49 6.87 -37.63
C MET A 29 33.11 7.40 -37.99
N ARG A 30 32.95 7.93 -39.21
CA ARG A 30 31.64 8.29 -39.73
C ARG A 30 30.88 6.99 -40.00
N ARG A 31 29.78 6.79 -39.28
CA ARG A 31 28.89 5.65 -39.49
C ARG A 31 28.17 5.88 -40.83
N ASP A 32 28.41 5.03 -41.83
CA ASP A 32 27.67 5.09 -43.09
C ASP A 32 26.19 4.89 -42.79
N GLY A 33 25.40 5.94 -43.05
CA GLY A 33 23.99 6.00 -42.72
C GLY A 33 23.18 5.08 -43.63
N THR A 34 22.86 3.89 -43.15
CA THR A 34 21.77 3.10 -43.72
C THR A 34 20.49 3.93 -43.57
N ARG A 35 19.82 4.23 -44.69
CA ARG A 35 18.54 4.96 -44.71
C ARG A 35 17.53 4.16 -43.88
N ALA A 36 17.31 4.58 -42.63
CA ALA A 36 16.29 4.00 -41.78
C ALA A 36 14.92 4.20 -42.43
N ALA A 37 14.14 3.13 -42.54
CA ALA A 37 12.73 3.21 -42.90
C ALA A 37 12.03 4.21 -41.97
N ARG A 38 11.24 5.12 -42.55
CA ARG A 38 10.48 6.12 -41.78
C ARG A 38 9.61 5.38 -40.77
N SER A 39 9.93 5.57 -39.49
CA SER A 39 9.10 5.15 -38.37
C SER A 39 7.71 5.74 -38.55
N SER A 40 6.69 4.89 -38.53
CA SER A 40 5.29 5.31 -38.46
C SER A 40 5.10 6.34 -37.32
N PRO A 41 4.16 7.29 -37.45
CA PRO A 41 3.90 8.28 -36.41
C PRO A 41 3.64 7.57 -35.07
N SER A 42 4.47 7.88 -34.07
CA SER A 42 4.31 7.40 -32.70
C SER A 42 2.87 7.62 -32.25
N ALA A 43 2.27 6.58 -31.68
CA ALA A 43 0.97 6.66 -31.02
C ALA A 43 0.98 7.89 -30.09
N MET A 44 -0.01 8.77 -30.24
CA MET A 44 -0.19 9.90 -29.34
C MET A 44 -0.15 9.39 -27.89
N PRO A 45 0.53 10.09 -26.97
CA PRO A 45 0.50 9.72 -25.56
C PRO A 45 -0.95 9.74 -25.10
N THR A 46 -1.50 8.56 -24.79
CA THR A 46 -2.80 8.42 -24.15
C THR A 46 -2.75 9.26 -22.87
N LYS A 47 -3.60 10.27 -22.75
CA LYS A 47 -3.68 11.09 -21.53
C LYS A 47 -3.93 10.15 -20.36
N SER A 48 -2.94 9.97 -19.49
CA SER A 48 -3.14 9.32 -18.20
C SER A 48 -4.18 10.14 -17.46
N GLN A 49 -5.31 9.54 -17.10
CA GLN A 49 -6.28 10.20 -16.23
C GLN A 49 -5.58 10.54 -14.91
N ALA A 50 -5.86 11.73 -14.38
CA ALA A 50 -5.40 12.11 -13.06
C ALA A 50 -6.02 11.17 -12.00
N PRO A 51 -5.30 10.83 -10.92
CA PRO A 51 -5.88 10.04 -9.84
C PRO A 51 -7.08 10.77 -9.22
N VAL A 52 -8.23 10.12 -9.17
CA VAL A 52 -9.43 10.66 -8.52
C VAL A 52 -9.26 10.59 -7.00
N THR A 53 -9.56 11.68 -6.31
CA THR A 53 -9.49 11.75 -4.85
C THR A 53 -10.90 11.85 -4.27
N TYR A 54 -11.21 10.98 -3.32
CA TYR A 54 -12.49 10.92 -2.63
C TYR A 54 -12.37 11.50 -1.23
N VAL A 55 -13.39 12.24 -0.81
CA VAL A 55 -13.59 12.65 0.59
C VAL A 55 -14.84 11.96 1.11
N ALA A 56 -14.74 11.23 2.22
CA ALA A 56 -15.84 10.42 2.73
C ALA A 56 -15.86 10.32 4.26
N ASN A 57 -17.04 10.04 4.81
CA ASN A 57 -17.16 9.39 6.12
C ASN A 57 -17.29 7.88 5.91
N ILE A 58 -16.75 7.08 6.83
CA ILE A 58 -16.83 5.62 6.77
C ILE A 58 -17.92 5.15 7.72
N TYR A 59 -18.75 4.22 7.29
CA TYR A 59 -19.67 3.51 8.17
C TYR A 59 -19.46 2.00 8.07
N ALA A 60 -19.75 1.31 9.16
CA ALA A 60 -19.70 -0.13 9.23
C ALA A 60 -21.10 -0.73 9.03
N GLU A 61 -21.16 -1.82 8.28
CA GLU A 61 -22.35 -2.65 8.10
C GLU A 61 -22.06 -4.10 8.50
N GLN A 62 -23.11 -4.79 8.96
CA GLN A 62 -23.10 -6.24 9.14
C GLN A 62 -24.38 -6.80 8.54
N ASN A 63 -24.26 -7.77 7.64
CA ASN A 63 -25.39 -8.39 6.94
C ASN A 63 -26.33 -7.37 6.26
N GLY A 64 -25.75 -6.29 5.69
CA GLY A 64 -26.50 -5.22 5.01
C GLY A 64 -27.23 -4.24 5.94
N SER A 65 -27.06 -4.37 7.26
CA SER A 65 -27.55 -3.39 8.23
C SER A 65 -26.42 -2.49 8.70
N MET A 66 -26.63 -1.17 8.60
CA MET A 66 -25.69 -0.18 9.12
C MET A 66 -25.63 -0.24 10.65
N LEU A 67 -24.42 -0.36 11.19
CA LEU A 67 -24.18 -0.37 12.64
C LEU A 67 -23.85 1.03 13.19
N GLY A 68 -23.03 1.79 12.45
CA GLY A 68 -22.54 3.08 12.94
C GLY A 68 -21.49 3.69 12.02
N TYR A 69 -21.09 4.93 12.32
CA TYR A 69 -19.99 5.61 11.64
C TYR A 69 -18.68 5.38 12.37
N LEU A 70 -17.57 5.39 11.62
CA LEU A 70 -16.23 5.31 12.18
C LEU A 70 -15.84 6.66 12.79
N GLN A 71 -15.36 6.64 14.03
CA GLN A 71 -14.69 7.76 14.67
C GLN A 71 -13.31 7.29 15.13
N CYS A 72 -12.27 8.01 14.75
CA CYS A 72 -10.88 7.73 15.09
C CYS A 72 -10.22 8.98 15.64
N ASP A 73 -9.61 8.87 16.82
CA ASP A 73 -8.80 9.89 17.47
C ASP A 73 -7.34 9.45 17.63
N THR A 74 -7.11 8.38 18.39
CA THR A 74 -5.91 7.54 18.45
C THR A 74 -6.31 6.14 18.05
N SER A 75 -7.40 5.64 18.63
CA SER A 75 -8.04 4.37 18.29
C SER A 75 -9.32 4.61 17.50
N CYS A 76 -9.73 3.63 16.70
CA CYS A 76 -10.99 3.70 15.95
C CYS A 76 -12.11 2.93 16.64
N ILE A 77 -13.27 3.58 16.77
CA ILE A 77 -14.51 3.02 17.32
C ILE A 77 -15.69 3.28 16.38
N LEU A 78 -16.81 2.58 16.63
CA LEU A 78 -18.08 2.87 15.98
C LEU A 78 -18.95 3.77 16.85
N ILE A 79 -19.42 4.86 16.27
CA ILE A 79 -20.44 5.73 16.87
C ILE A 79 -21.81 5.50 16.22
N PRO A 80 -22.92 5.66 16.98
CA PRO A 80 -24.25 5.49 16.43
C PRO A 80 -24.53 6.38 15.21
N ALA A 81 -25.40 5.93 14.30
CA ALA A 81 -25.75 6.67 13.09
C ALA A 81 -26.25 8.11 13.36
N ALA A 82 -26.95 8.32 14.49
CA ALA A 82 -27.43 9.64 14.92
C ALA A 82 -26.29 10.64 15.23
N GLN A 83 -25.07 10.17 15.44
CA GLN A 83 -23.89 10.98 15.75
C GLN A 83 -22.97 11.17 14.54
N LYS A 84 -23.49 11.03 13.30
CA LYS A 84 -22.72 11.19 12.04
C LYS A 84 -21.82 12.43 12.00
N SER A 85 -22.24 13.54 12.61
CA SER A 85 -21.45 14.78 12.66
C SER A 85 -20.10 14.63 13.35
N ASN A 86 -19.95 13.63 14.21
CA ASN A 86 -18.71 13.33 14.94
C ASN A 86 -17.86 12.27 14.23
N ALA A 87 -18.32 11.75 13.07
CA ALA A 87 -17.59 10.76 12.31
C ALA A 87 -16.29 11.31 11.74
N THR A 88 -15.28 10.47 11.65
CA THR A 88 -14.02 10.83 11.02
C THR A 88 -14.24 11.01 9.51
N THR A 89 -13.74 12.13 8.98
CA THR A 89 -13.70 12.39 7.55
C THR A 89 -12.32 12.03 7.01
N VAL A 90 -12.29 11.18 6.01
CA VAL A 90 -11.08 10.70 5.35
C VAL A 90 -10.98 11.20 3.91
N SER A 91 -9.75 11.29 3.41
CA SER A 91 -9.40 11.49 2.01
C SER A 91 -8.58 10.30 1.50
N PHE A 92 -8.86 9.84 0.29
CA PHE A 92 -8.12 8.74 -0.32
C PHE A 92 -8.21 8.74 -1.85
N SER A 93 -7.23 8.11 -2.51
CA SER A 93 -7.14 8.02 -3.98
C SER A 93 -6.90 6.57 -4.39
N PRO A 94 -7.95 5.80 -4.70
CA PRO A 94 -7.84 4.41 -5.14
C PRO A 94 -6.97 4.27 -6.40
N ASN A 95 -6.13 3.24 -6.44
CA ASN A 95 -5.27 2.94 -7.58
C ASN A 95 -5.46 1.49 -8.05
N GLY A 96 -6.67 1.21 -8.57
CA GLY A 96 -7.08 -0.13 -8.97
C GLY A 96 -7.13 -1.08 -7.78
N THR A 97 -6.36 -2.18 -7.86
CA THR A 97 -6.26 -3.20 -6.80
C THR A 97 -5.11 -2.95 -5.83
N THR A 98 -4.35 -1.87 -6.00
CA THR A 98 -3.21 -1.57 -5.13
C THR A 98 -3.72 -0.96 -3.82
N PRO A 99 -3.29 -1.49 -2.65
CA PRO A 99 -3.63 -0.89 -1.37
C PRO A 99 -3.18 0.58 -1.25
N PHE A 100 -3.94 1.37 -0.51
CA PHE A 100 -3.71 2.81 -0.30
C PHE A 100 -4.06 3.24 1.13
N ASP A 101 -3.67 4.46 1.50
CA ASP A 101 -3.94 5.06 2.81
C ASP A 101 -5.30 5.78 2.88
N LEU A 102 -5.96 5.68 4.03
CA LEU A 102 -7.12 6.52 4.39
C LEU A 102 -6.65 7.68 5.27
N LEU A 103 -6.44 8.86 4.68
CA LEU A 103 -5.84 10.02 5.35
C LEU A 103 -6.91 10.86 6.07
N LEU A 104 -6.63 11.30 7.29
CA LEU A 104 -7.55 12.20 8.01
C LEU A 104 -7.46 13.64 7.49
N LEU A 105 -8.61 14.28 7.29
CA LEU A 105 -8.68 15.67 6.79
C LEU A 105 -8.58 16.74 7.88
N ASN A 106 -8.75 16.39 9.17
CA ASN A 106 -8.99 17.38 10.23
C ASN A 106 -7.81 17.60 11.19
N ASN A 107 -6.68 16.92 11.02
CA ASN A 107 -5.52 17.05 11.92
C ASN A 107 -4.44 17.95 11.30
N ASN A 108 -4.45 19.23 11.68
CA ASN A 108 -3.68 20.32 11.06
C ASN A 108 -2.13 20.22 11.16
N THR A 109 -1.54 19.11 11.61
CA THR A 109 -0.07 19.04 11.77
C THR A 109 0.57 17.67 11.49
N GLN A 110 -0.20 16.57 11.42
CA GLN A 110 0.31 15.24 11.09
C GLN A 110 -0.68 14.51 10.18
N LEU A 111 -0.21 14.11 8.99
CA LEU A 111 -0.95 13.21 8.11
C LEU A 111 -0.98 11.84 8.78
N ASN A 112 -2.01 11.59 9.58
CA ASN A 112 -2.27 10.27 10.11
C ASN A 112 -3.19 9.52 9.14
N ALA A 113 -2.94 8.23 9.00
CA ALA A 113 -3.74 7.33 8.21
C ALA A 113 -4.44 6.31 9.13
N ILE A 114 -5.63 5.88 8.75
CA ILE A 114 -6.30 4.76 9.43
C ILE A 114 -5.59 3.48 9.01
N GLY A 115 -5.00 2.76 9.96
CA GLY A 115 -4.25 1.55 9.73
C GLY A 115 -4.39 0.54 10.86
N GLY A 116 -3.65 -0.56 10.76
CA GLY A 116 -3.55 -1.56 11.82
C GLY A 116 -2.29 -1.37 12.65
N LEU A 117 -2.42 -1.46 13.97
CA LEU A 117 -1.34 -1.55 14.95
C LEU A 117 -1.33 -2.95 15.58
N VAL A 118 -0.24 -3.69 15.38
CA VAL A 118 0.03 -4.94 16.11
C VAL A 118 0.90 -4.64 17.31
N LEU A 119 0.48 -5.08 18.51
CA LEU A 119 1.21 -4.95 19.78
C LEU A 119 1.91 -6.25 20.21
N GLU A 120 1.71 -7.33 19.46
CA GLU A 120 2.21 -8.66 19.79
C GLU A 120 3.49 -9.02 19.03
N LYS A 121 4.15 -10.10 19.47
CA LYS A 121 5.44 -10.57 18.93
C LYS A 121 5.36 -11.07 17.47
N SER A 122 4.17 -11.32 16.95
CA SER A 122 3.94 -11.71 15.55
C SER A 122 3.01 -10.72 14.87
N GLY A 123 3.51 -10.05 13.84
CA GLY A 123 2.74 -9.14 13.00
C GLY A 123 1.96 -9.85 11.88
N ASP A 124 1.98 -11.18 11.82
CA ASP A 124 1.40 -11.92 10.71
C ASP A 124 -0.09 -12.20 10.94
N LEU A 125 -0.94 -11.41 10.28
CA LEU A 125 -2.38 -11.66 10.20
C LEU A 125 -2.64 -12.64 9.05
N GLY A 126 -2.91 -13.90 9.40
CA GLY A 126 -3.25 -14.95 8.44
C GLY A 126 -4.12 -16.01 9.10
N THR A 127 -4.66 -16.93 8.30
CA THR A 127 -5.48 -18.04 8.81
C THR A 127 -4.69 -18.87 9.83
N GLY A 128 -5.32 -19.20 10.96
CA GLY A 128 -4.70 -19.90 12.10
C GLY A 128 -3.81 -19.05 13.00
N SER A 129 -3.62 -17.75 12.71
CA SER A 129 -2.89 -16.83 13.57
C SER A 129 -3.79 -16.28 14.67
N SER A 130 -3.28 -16.19 15.90
CA SER A 130 -3.89 -15.44 16.99
C SER A 130 -3.63 -13.93 16.92
N ALA A 131 -2.73 -13.50 16.02
CA ALA A 131 -2.41 -12.09 15.92
C ALA A 131 -3.64 -11.29 15.42
N ALA A 132 -3.86 -10.15 16.05
CA ALA A 132 -4.80 -9.13 15.61
C ALA A 132 -4.11 -7.77 15.58
N ALA A 133 -4.48 -6.93 14.62
CA ALA A 133 -4.05 -5.53 14.60
C ALA A 133 -5.20 -4.63 15.03
N MET A 134 -5.02 -3.83 16.07
CA MET A 134 -6.01 -2.83 16.47
C MET A 134 -6.07 -1.72 15.43
N LEU A 135 -7.28 -1.31 15.04
CA LEU A 135 -7.47 -0.25 14.07
C LEU A 135 -7.27 1.12 14.72
N GLU A 136 -6.24 1.84 14.28
CA GLU A 136 -5.77 3.08 14.91
C GLU A 136 -5.31 4.11 13.87
N LEU A 137 -5.02 5.31 14.36
CA LEU A 137 -4.29 6.31 13.61
C LEU A 137 -2.79 6.02 13.66
N VAL A 138 -2.21 5.70 12.51
CA VAL A 138 -0.78 5.40 12.37
C VAL A 138 -0.14 6.30 11.31
N ALA A 139 1.20 6.30 11.27
CA ALA A 139 1.92 7.00 10.21
C ALA A 139 1.70 6.32 8.86
N PRO A 140 1.52 7.09 7.76
CA PRO A 140 1.40 6.55 6.41
C PRO A 140 2.55 5.59 6.07
N SER A 141 2.20 4.42 5.57
CA SER A 141 3.16 3.38 5.15
C SER A 141 3.08 3.14 3.64
N LYS A 142 4.08 2.47 3.08
CA LYS A 142 3.99 1.98 1.70
C LYS A 142 3.15 0.70 1.69
N ALA A 143 2.32 0.53 0.66
CA ALA A 143 1.62 -0.74 0.45
C ALA A 143 2.60 -1.93 0.39
N GLY A 144 2.26 -3.01 1.10
CA GLY A 144 3.11 -4.20 1.18
C GLY A 144 4.30 -4.04 2.12
N SER A 145 4.24 -3.08 3.04
CA SER A 145 5.19 -3.03 4.14
C SER A 145 4.92 -4.23 5.03
N PHE A 146 5.92 -5.06 5.30
CA PHE A 146 5.76 -6.20 6.20
C PHE A 146 6.47 -5.93 7.53
N PRO A 147 6.00 -6.53 8.63
CA PRO A 147 6.66 -6.43 9.92
C PRO A 147 8.11 -6.92 9.80
N PRO A 148 9.12 -6.17 10.28
CA PRO A 148 10.46 -6.73 10.40
C PRO A 148 10.39 -7.90 11.36
N ASN A 149 11.00 -9.02 10.97
CA ASN A 149 11.10 -10.19 11.83
C ASN A 149 11.66 -9.76 13.20
N ALA A 150 10.89 -10.00 14.29
CA ALA A 150 11.22 -9.69 15.68
C ALA A 150 10.86 -8.30 16.27
N VAL A 151 10.03 -7.46 15.63
CA VAL A 151 9.54 -6.23 16.31
C VAL A 151 8.31 -6.51 17.18
N GLN A 152 8.29 -5.94 18.38
CA GLN A 152 7.20 -6.03 19.35
C GLN A 152 5.99 -5.17 18.96
N GLN A 153 6.17 -4.22 18.05
CA GLN A 153 5.14 -3.30 17.59
C GLN A 153 5.30 -3.04 16.09
N PHE A 154 4.24 -3.17 15.33
CA PHE A 154 4.25 -2.89 13.89
C PHE A 154 2.97 -2.19 13.46
N THR A 155 3.12 -1.26 12.51
CA THR A 155 2.00 -0.48 11.96
C THR A 155 2.01 -0.52 10.45
N GLU A 156 0.83 -0.71 9.84
CA GLU A 156 0.62 -0.57 8.39
C GLU A 156 -0.69 0.18 8.14
N SER A 157 -0.67 1.22 7.30
CA SER A 157 -1.86 2.00 6.93
C SER A 157 -2.28 1.87 5.48
N ALA A 158 -1.34 1.59 4.58
CA ALA A 158 -1.63 1.38 3.16
C ALA A 158 -2.16 -0.04 2.94
N ILE A 159 -3.26 -0.36 3.61
CA ILE A 159 -3.89 -1.69 3.65
C ILE A 159 -5.21 -1.72 2.88
N TRP A 160 -5.75 -0.56 2.50
CA TRP A 160 -7.12 -0.46 2.00
C TRP A 160 -7.20 -0.59 0.49
N THR A 161 -8.17 -1.36 0.03
CA THR A 161 -8.62 -1.35 -1.37
C THR A 161 -10.06 -0.83 -1.44
N TYR A 162 -10.46 -0.31 -2.60
CA TYR A 162 -11.76 0.29 -2.81
C TYR A 162 -12.46 -0.35 -4.00
N SER A 163 -13.67 -0.85 -3.78
CA SER A 163 -14.49 -1.49 -4.83
C SER A 163 -15.47 -0.52 -5.46
N SER A 164 -16.02 -0.89 -6.62
CA SER A 164 -17.12 -0.17 -7.27
C SER A 164 -18.40 -0.12 -6.42
N SER A 165 -18.54 -1.01 -5.44
CA SER A 165 -19.65 -1.02 -4.48
C SER A 165 -19.44 -0.09 -3.28
N GLN A 166 -18.44 0.80 -3.36
CA GLN A 166 -18.04 1.73 -2.30
C GLN A 166 -17.52 1.05 -1.02
N LYS A 167 -17.23 -0.25 -1.08
CA LYS A 167 -16.67 -1.00 0.04
C LYS A 167 -15.16 -0.82 0.12
N LEU A 168 -14.69 -0.62 1.35
CA LEU A 168 -13.29 -0.60 1.74
C LEU A 168 -12.93 -1.97 2.30
N THR A 169 -11.94 -2.62 1.69
CA THR A 169 -11.49 -3.96 2.09
C THR A 169 -10.02 -3.86 2.52
N PRO A 170 -9.70 -4.14 3.79
CA PRO A 170 -8.32 -4.16 4.26
C PRO A 170 -7.61 -5.45 3.83
N SER A 171 -6.32 -5.33 3.58
CA SER A 171 -5.42 -6.42 3.27
C SER A 171 -4.14 -6.26 4.07
N TRP A 172 -3.51 -7.36 4.45
CA TRP A 172 -2.34 -7.36 5.30
C TRP A 172 -1.21 -8.16 4.69
N THR A 173 0.00 -7.61 4.70
CA THR A 173 1.18 -8.30 4.15
C THR A 173 2.01 -8.93 5.25
N THR A 174 2.09 -10.26 5.21
CA THR A 174 2.84 -11.07 6.18
C THR A 174 4.35 -10.98 5.96
N SER A 175 5.12 -11.44 6.95
CA SER A 175 6.58 -11.62 6.89
C SER A 175 7.04 -12.56 5.76
N ALA A 176 6.16 -13.45 5.30
CA ALA A 176 6.37 -14.31 4.13
C ALA A 176 6.14 -13.59 2.79
N ASN A 177 5.88 -12.28 2.80
CA ASN A 177 5.53 -11.46 1.63
C ASN A 177 4.28 -12.00 0.90
N LEU A 178 3.33 -12.55 1.67
CA LEU A 178 2.01 -12.92 1.21
C LEU A 178 1.00 -11.89 1.71
N THR A 179 0.19 -11.38 0.79
CA THR A 179 -0.89 -10.45 1.12
C THR A 179 -2.20 -11.22 1.22
N HIS A 180 -2.89 -11.06 2.35
CA HIS A 180 -4.18 -11.67 2.61
C HIS A 180 -5.24 -10.59 2.84
N GLU A 181 -6.47 -10.85 2.40
CA GLU A 181 -7.62 -10.08 2.89
C GLU A 181 -7.84 -10.40 4.37
N VAL A 182 -8.05 -9.37 5.18
CA VAL A 182 -8.29 -9.51 6.62
C VAL A 182 -9.70 -9.05 6.98
N ALA A 183 -10.29 -9.68 7.99
CA ALA A 183 -11.60 -9.32 8.49
C ALA A 183 -11.50 -8.17 9.50
N ILE A 184 -12.50 -7.29 9.49
CA ILE A 184 -12.70 -6.29 10.55
C ILE A 184 -13.65 -6.88 11.59
N MET A 185 -13.19 -6.99 12.83
CA MET A 185 -13.95 -7.46 13.97
C MET A 185 -14.05 -6.35 15.02
N MET A 186 -15.08 -6.40 15.86
CA MET A 186 -15.22 -5.50 17.01
C MET A 186 -15.13 -6.31 18.30
N ASP A 187 -14.31 -5.84 19.24
CA ASP A 187 -14.27 -6.38 20.59
C ASP A 187 -15.54 -5.94 21.35
N PRO A 188 -16.31 -6.87 21.91
CA PRO A 188 -17.63 -6.57 22.50
C PRO A 188 -17.51 -5.85 23.86
N HIS A 189 -16.34 -5.87 24.49
CA HIS A 189 -16.11 -5.27 25.80
C HIS A 189 -15.60 -3.83 25.68
N SER A 190 -14.66 -3.59 24.77
CA SER A 190 -14.06 -2.27 24.57
C SER A 190 -14.71 -1.45 23.46
N GLY A 191 -15.38 -2.10 22.50
CA GLY A 191 -15.84 -1.47 21.26
C GLY A 191 -14.71 -1.14 20.28
N ALA A 192 -13.47 -1.54 20.59
CA ALA A 192 -12.33 -1.35 19.70
C ALA A 192 -12.44 -2.25 18.47
N LEU A 193 -11.93 -1.74 17.35
CA LEU A 193 -11.95 -2.44 16.07
C LEU A 193 -10.60 -3.10 15.81
N TYR A 194 -10.64 -4.31 15.28
CA TYR A 194 -9.46 -5.14 15.02
C TYR A 194 -9.49 -5.70 13.61
N LEU A 195 -8.31 -5.85 13.02
CA LEU A 195 -8.05 -6.62 11.82
C LEU A 195 -7.57 -8.01 12.22
N THR A 196 -8.16 -9.06 11.66
CA THR A 196 -7.75 -10.44 11.91
C THR A 196 -7.73 -11.27 10.62
N GLY A 197 -6.77 -12.20 10.53
CA GLY A 197 -6.74 -13.22 9.49
C GLY A 197 -7.57 -14.48 9.83
N ASP A 198 -8.04 -14.60 11.07
CA ASP A 198 -8.81 -15.74 11.55
C ASP A 198 -9.93 -15.30 12.52
N ILE A 199 -11.17 -15.40 12.06
CA ILE A 199 -12.36 -14.94 12.79
C ILE A 199 -12.67 -15.83 14.00
N ASP A 200 -12.44 -17.14 13.87
CA ASP A 200 -12.77 -18.11 14.92
C ASP A 200 -11.75 -18.04 16.06
N VAL A 201 -10.47 -17.89 15.73
CA VAL A 201 -9.41 -17.61 16.72
C VAL A 201 -9.69 -16.28 17.43
N PHE A 202 -10.00 -15.21 16.68
CA PHE A 202 -10.33 -13.91 17.27
C PHE A 202 -11.50 -14.00 18.26
N LYS A 203 -12.59 -14.70 17.91
CA LYS A 203 -13.73 -14.92 18.80
C LYS A 203 -13.39 -15.76 20.03
N THR A 204 -12.43 -16.67 19.92
CA THR A 204 -11.96 -17.46 21.07
C THR A 204 -11.23 -16.58 22.07
N GLU A 205 -10.48 -15.57 21.61
CA GLU A 205 -9.65 -14.70 22.45
C GLU A 205 -10.39 -13.46 22.96
N HIS A 206 -11.16 -12.79 22.10
CA HIS A 206 -11.90 -11.56 22.42
C HIS A 206 -13.37 -11.79 22.83
N GLY A 207 -13.85 -13.03 22.71
CA GLY A 207 -15.19 -13.44 23.11
C GLY A 207 -16.11 -13.80 21.93
N ALA A 208 -16.95 -14.82 22.13
CA ALA A 208 -17.84 -15.34 21.08
C ALA A 208 -18.90 -14.32 20.61
N ALA A 209 -19.14 -13.27 21.40
CA ALA A 209 -20.08 -12.19 21.08
C ALA A 209 -19.48 -11.10 20.18
N SER A 210 -18.19 -11.17 19.82
CA SER A 210 -17.52 -10.20 18.94
C SER A 210 -18.25 -10.04 17.60
N PRO A 211 -18.80 -8.85 17.30
CA PRO A 211 -19.44 -8.60 16.02
C PRO A 211 -18.44 -8.63 14.86
N GLY A 212 -18.87 -9.15 13.72
CA GLY A 212 -18.09 -9.22 12.49
C GLY A 212 -18.31 -10.52 11.69
N PRO A 213 -17.70 -10.63 10.50
CA PRO A 213 -16.86 -9.60 9.86
C PRO A 213 -17.69 -8.38 9.47
N LEU A 214 -17.15 -7.18 9.70
CA LEU A 214 -17.78 -5.91 9.37
C LEU A 214 -17.38 -5.48 7.94
N SER A 215 -18.34 -4.93 7.20
CA SER A 215 -18.08 -4.27 5.91
C SER A 215 -17.96 -2.76 6.14
N PHE A 216 -16.83 -2.16 5.75
CA PHE A 216 -16.69 -0.71 5.75
C PHE A 216 -17.13 -0.14 4.41
N VAL A 217 -17.97 0.89 4.45
CA VAL A 217 -18.51 1.55 3.27
C VAL A 217 -18.20 3.04 3.33
N ALA A 218 -17.67 3.59 2.23
CA ALA A 218 -17.36 5.00 2.11
C ALA A 218 -18.61 5.79 1.67
N SER A 219 -19.15 6.62 2.56
CA SER A 219 -20.17 7.61 2.23
C SER A 219 -19.49 8.84 1.61
N ILE A 220 -19.31 8.82 0.29
CA ILE A 220 -18.65 9.91 -0.46
C ILE A 220 -19.41 11.22 -0.29
N ALA A 221 -18.70 12.27 0.15
CA ALA A 221 -19.20 13.64 0.25
C ALA A 221 -18.77 14.50 -0.94
N VAL A 222 -17.56 14.29 -1.45
CA VAL A 222 -17.00 15.02 -2.60
C VAL A 222 -16.12 14.09 -3.43
N GLU A 223 -16.24 14.18 -4.76
CA GLU A 223 -15.35 13.57 -5.73
C GLU A 223 -14.50 14.67 -6.39
N GLY A 224 -13.19 14.67 -6.13
CA GLY A 224 -12.24 15.63 -6.67
C GLY A 224 -11.47 15.03 -7.87
N ALA A 225 -11.43 15.78 -8.98
CA ALA A 225 -10.69 15.44 -10.20
C ALA A 225 -9.34 16.17 -10.28
#